data_AF-A0A224XZF7-F1
#
_entry.id   AF-A0A224XZF7-F1
#
_cell.length_a   1.000
_cell.length_b   1.000
_cell.length_c   1.000
_cell.angle_alpha   90.00
_cell.angle_beta   90.00
_cell.angle_gamma   90.00
#
_symmetry.space_group_name_H-M   'P 1'
#
loop_
_entity.id
_entity.type
_entity.pdbx_description
1 polymer ?
#
loop_
_entity_poly.entity_id
_entity_poly.type
_entity_poly.pdbx_seq_one_letter_code
_entity_poly.pdbx_strand_id
1 'polypeptide(L)'
;FLCSLLEPECQPLGTSVTPPCRNTCKVVAEECSDFIINILDLSQIFKCDNYPDSEDECINFARGDQCFSKETSCGDGSCIPKRWKCNGVPDCKTGIDEVNCTTCNKYQFPCESKDSCIPMEWRCDGNADCEDGSDEISCHQEEEM
;
A
#
# COMPACT_ATOMS: atom_id res chain seq x y z
N PHE A 1 10.83 19.08 -22.52
CA PHE A 1 11.06 18.17 -21.40
C PHE A 1 12.05 17.10 -21.86
N LEU A 2 13.35 17.39 -21.74
CA LEU A 2 14.43 16.47 -22.13
C LEU A 2 14.46 15.35 -21.08
N CYS A 3 14.00 14.12 -21.43
CA CYS A 3 13.89 12.89 -20.61
C CYS A 3 14.63 13.01 -19.27
N SER A 4 14.03 13.69 -18.27
CA SER A 4 14.71 14.26 -17.11
C SER A 4 15.68 13.27 -16.49
N LEU A 5 16.92 13.33 -16.98
CA LEU A 5 18.10 12.60 -16.58
C LEU A 5 17.88 11.18 -16.04
N LEU A 6 17.27 10.32 -16.87
CA LEU A 6 17.65 8.92 -17.17
C LEU A 6 18.26 8.01 -16.07
N GLU A 7 17.85 8.19 -14.83
CA GLU A 7 17.84 7.21 -13.75
C GLU A 7 16.83 7.75 -12.72
N PRO A 8 15.98 6.93 -12.07
CA PRO A 8 15.44 7.36 -10.79
C PRO A 8 16.65 7.68 -9.90
N GLU A 9 16.78 8.91 -9.41
CA GLU A 9 17.74 9.20 -8.34
C GLU A 9 17.52 8.14 -7.27
N CYS A 10 18.53 7.29 -7.04
CA CYS A 10 18.52 6.36 -5.93
C CYS A 10 18.39 7.20 -4.68
N GLN A 11 17.17 7.34 -4.15
CA GLN A 11 16.99 8.01 -2.88
C GLN A 11 17.80 7.21 -1.86
N PRO A 12 18.77 7.82 -1.17
CA PRO A 12 19.58 7.12 -0.21
C PRO A 12 18.73 6.84 1.03
N LEU A 13 17.92 5.79 0.97
CA LEU A 13 17.48 5.05 2.15
C LEU A 13 18.63 4.08 2.53
N GLY A 14 19.82 4.63 2.77
CA GLY A 14 21.04 3.88 3.13
C GLY A 14 22.01 3.60 1.97
N THR A 15 22.72 2.46 2.04
CA THR A 15 23.88 2.08 1.20
C THR A 15 23.54 1.21 -0.03
N SER A 16 22.27 0.97 -0.34
CA SER A 16 21.84 0.07 -1.42
C SER A 16 21.01 0.79 -2.47
N VAL A 17 21.43 0.66 -3.74
CA VAL A 17 20.69 1.13 -4.91
C VAL A 17 19.53 0.18 -5.18
N THR A 18 18.29 0.64 -5.01
CA THR A 18 17.08 -0.13 -5.37
C THR A 18 16.72 0.09 -6.83
N PRO A 19 16.67 -0.95 -7.68
CA PRO A 19 16.37 -0.81 -9.10
C PRO A 19 14.89 -0.50 -9.37
N PRO A 20 14.54 0.11 -10.53
CA PRO A 20 13.15 0.22 -10.96
C PRO A 20 12.60 -1.16 -11.38
N CYS A 21 11.29 -1.36 -11.27
CA CYS A 21 10.65 -2.58 -11.73
C CYS A 21 10.46 -2.58 -13.26
N ARG A 22 10.31 -3.78 -13.84
CA ARG A 22 10.03 -4.02 -15.27
C ARG A 22 8.88 -3.19 -15.81
N ASN A 23 7.77 -3.10 -15.07
CA ASN A 23 6.62 -2.30 -15.46
C ASN A 23 6.92 -0.80 -15.48
N THR A 24 7.71 -0.31 -14.52
CA THR A 24 8.12 1.10 -14.48
C THR A 24 9.00 1.46 -15.67
N CYS A 25 9.97 0.61 -16.01
CA CYS A 25 10.78 0.80 -17.20
C CYS A 25 9.92 0.87 -18.48
N LYS A 26 8.91 -0.01 -18.62
CA LYS A 26 8.02 -0.02 -19.79
C LYS A 26 7.22 1.27 -19.92
N VAL A 27 6.64 1.76 -18.82
CA VAL A 27 5.88 3.02 -18.80
C VAL A 27 6.74 4.22 -19.19
N VAL A 28 7.97 4.29 -18.65
CA VAL A 28 8.91 5.37 -19.00
C VAL A 28 9.39 5.25 -20.44
N ALA A 29 9.59 4.03 -20.94
CA ALA A 29 9.96 3.79 -22.33
C ALA A 29 8.87 4.21 -23.32
N GLU A 30 7.58 4.03 -22.97
CA GLU A 30 6.45 4.46 -23.79
C GLU A 30 6.27 5.99 -23.81
N GLU A 31 6.62 6.68 -22.72
CA GLU A 31 6.47 8.14 -22.57
C GLU A 31 7.70 8.93 -23.09
N CYS A 32 8.91 8.36 -23.09
CA CYS A 32 10.06 8.94 -23.81
C CYS A 32 9.88 8.64 -25.31
N SER A 33 9.40 9.64 -26.05
CA SER A 33 9.27 9.61 -27.52
C SER A 33 10.33 8.73 -28.21
N ASP A 34 9.89 7.77 -29.04
CA ASP A 34 10.72 6.88 -29.87
C ASP A 34 11.87 7.61 -30.58
N PHE A 35 11.67 8.89 -30.87
CA PHE A 35 12.63 9.77 -31.50
C PHE A 35 13.92 9.95 -30.67
N ILE A 36 13.84 10.03 -29.34
CA ILE A 36 15.01 10.21 -28.46
C ILE A 36 15.78 8.90 -28.28
N ILE A 37 15.09 7.76 -28.18
CA ILE A 37 15.70 6.43 -27.99
C ILE A 37 16.61 6.08 -29.17
N ASN A 38 16.17 6.41 -30.39
CA ASN A 38 16.92 6.13 -31.62
C ASN A 38 18.05 7.14 -31.91
N ILE A 39 17.94 8.39 -31.45
CA ILE A 39 18.95 9.44 -31.69
C ILE A 39 20.18 9.29 -30.78
N LEU A 40 20.01 8.76 -29.56
CA LEU A 40 21.08 8.66 -28.56
C LEU A 40 21.64 7.23 -28.36
N ASP A 41 21.20 6.24 -29.17
CA ASP A 41 21.55 4.81 -29.04
C ASP A 41 21.37 4.25 -27.61
N LEU A 42 20.31 4.70 -26.93
CA LEU A 42 19.98 4.28 -25.55
C LEU A 42 19.17 2.97 -25.53
N SER A 43 19.21 2.22 -26.61
CA SER A 43 18.53 0.92 -26.79
C SER A 43 18.89 -0.10 -25.71
N GLN A 44 20.05 0.06 -25.07
CA GLN A 44 20.54 -0.80 -23.98
C GLN A 44 20.00 -0.42 -22.60
N ILE A 45 19.61 0.85 -22.37
CA ILE A 45 19.14 1.35 -21.07
C ILE A 45 17.66 1.01 -20.87
N PHE A 46 16.86 1.04 -21.94
CA PHE A 46 15.46 0.64 -21.93
C PHE A 46 15.26 -0.86 -22.22
N LYS A 47 16.23 -1.70 -21.88
CA LYS A 47 16.03 -3.15 -21.81
C LYS A 47 15.30 -3.47 -20.52
N CYS A 48 13.99 -3.23 -20.54
CA CYS A 48 13.13 -3.49 -19.40
C CYS A 48 13.18 -4.92 -18.92
N ASP A 49 13.69 -5.84 -19.75
CA ASP A 49 13.89 -7.23 -19.39
C ASP A 49 14.96 -7.47 -18.31
N ASN A 50 15.85 -6.51 -18.08
CA ASN A 50 16.89 -6.57 -17.05
C ASN A 50 16.39 -6.16 -15.65
N TYR A 51 15.16 -5.69 -15.52
CA TYR A 51 14.61 -5.21 -14.26
C TYR A 51 13.73 -6.27 -13.57
N PRO A 52 13.66 -6.26 -12.22
CA PRO A 52 12.84 -7.19 -11.45
C PRO A 52 11.35 -7.02 -11.72
N ASP A 53 10.56 -8.06 -11.46
CA ASP A 53 9.11 -7.99 -11.58
C ASP A 53 8.49 -7.27 -10.36
N SER A 54 7.22 -6.92 -10.44
CA SER A 54 6.52 -6.16 -9.38
C SER A 54 6.39 -6.89 -8.04
N GLU A 55 6.74 -8.17 -8.00
CA GLU A 55 6.73 -9.00 -6.79
C GLU A 55 8.07 -8.96 -6.04
N ASP A 56 9.14 -8.47 -6.69
CA ASP A 56 10.48 -8.32 -6.13
C ASP A 56 10.67 -6.93 -5.48
N GLU A 57 11.80 -6.75 -4.79
CA GLU A 57 12.19 -5.48 -4.17
C GLU A 57 12.68 -4.48 -5.25
N CYS A 58 11.74 -3.67 -5.78
CA CYS A 58 12.02 -2.68 -6.82
C CYS A 58 11.03 -1.50 -6.77
N ILE A 59 11.36 -0.40 -7.45
CA ILE A 59 10.53 0.82 -7.50
C ILE A 59 9.46 0.70 -8.60
N ASN A 60 8.18 0.73 -8.21
CA ASN A 60 7.04 0.79 -9.12
C ASN A 60 6.36 2.17 -9.12
N PHE A 61 6.61 3.02 -10.12
CA PHE A 61 5.83 4.25 -10.31
C PHE A 61 4.56 3.93 -11.11
N ALA A 62 3.51 3.51 -10.42
CA ALA A 62 2.19 3.38 -11.03
C ALA A 62 1.52 4.76 -11.12
N ARG A 63 1.14 5.11 -12.34
CA ARG A 63 0.42 6.32 -12.74
C ARG A 63 -0.82 6.56 -11.87
N GLY A 64 -0.78 7.60 -11.05
CA GLY A 64 -1.87 8.56 -10.83
C GLY A 64 -3.24 8.13 -10.29
N ASP A 65 -3.58 6.85 -10.10
CA ASP A 65 -4.91 6.47 -9.57
C ASP A 65 -4.97 5.08 -8.90
N GLN A 66 -3.84 4.38 -8.73
CA GLN A 66 -3.84 3.05 -8.11
C GLN A 66 -2.75 2.92 -7.06
N CYS A 67 -3.18 2.69 -5.82
CA CYS A 67 -2.32 2.39 -4.68
C CYS A 67 -1.62 1.05 -4.83
N PHE A 68 -0.52 0.85 -4.10
CA PHE A 68 0.25 -0.39 -4.12
C PHE A 68 -0.62 -1.61 -3.81
N SER A 69 -0.19 -2.83 -4.19
CA SER A 69 -0.92 -4.08 -3.93
C SER A 69 -1.27 -4.28 -2.43
N LYS A 70 -0.50 -3.69 -1.52
CA LYS A 70 -0.72 -3.71 -0.06
C LYS A 70 -1.34 -2.44 0.51
N GLU A 71 -1.77 -1.52 -0.34
CA GLU A 71 -2.37 -0.24 0.01
C GLU A 71 -3.79 -0.13 -0.55
N THR A 72 -4.54 0.83 -0.05
CA THR A 72 -5.89 1.16 -0.48
C THR A 72 -6.03 2.67 -0.67
N SER A 73 -6.89 3.08 -1.60
CA SER A 73 -7.07 4.47 -1.97
C SER A 73 -8.12 5.13 -1.07
N CYS A 74 -7.78 6.32 -0.56
CA CYS A 74 -8.70 7.20 0.15
C CYS A 74 -9.64 7.96 -0.80
N GLY A 75 -9.54 7.77 -2.12
CA GLY A 75 -10.39 8.44 -3.12
C GLY A 75 -10.01 9.90 -3.41
N ASP A 76 -9.05 10.48 -2.68
CA ASP A 76 -8.46 11.80 -2.90
C ASP A 76 -7.07 11.74 -3.56
N GLY A 77 -6.66 10.55 -4.01
CA GLY A 77 -5.33 10.25 -4.53
C GLY A 77 -4.30 9.89 -3.46
N SER A 78 -4.66 9.94 -2.17
CA SER A 78 -3.80 9.40 -1.11
C SER A 78 -4.03 7.89 -0.92
N CYS A 79 -2.96 7.22 -0.50
CA CYS A 79 -2.92 5.78 -0.30
C CYS A 79 -2.51 5.47 1.14
N ILE A 80 -3.24 4.55 1.76
CA ILE A 80 -2.94 4.04 3.10
C ILE A 80 -2.70 2.52 3.03
N PRO A 81 -1.91 1.94 3.95
CA PRO A 81 -1.80 0.49 4.06
C PRO A 81 -3.17 -0.19 4.20
N LYS A 82 -3.38 -1.35 3.57
CA LYS A 82 -4.63 -2.13 3.71
C LYS A 82 -4.97 -2.49 5.16
N ARG A 83 -3.95 -2.58 6.04
CA ARG A 83 -4.12 -2.82 7.48
C ARG A 83 -4.68 -1.62 8.25
N TRP A 84 -4.69 -0.45 7.63
CA TRP A 84 -5.24 0.79 8.19
C TRP A 84 -6.66 1.05 7.74
N LYS A 85 -7.15 0.26 6.77
CA LYS A 85 -8.57 0.27 6.47
C LYS A 85 -9.32 -0.43 7.59
N CYS A 86 -10.30 0.24 8.19
CA CYS A 86 -11.10 -0.27 9.29
C CYS A 86 -10.20 -0.68 10.46
N ASN A 87 -9.38 0.24 10.98
CA ASN A 87 -8.54 0.01 12.16
C ASN A 87 -9.01 0.80 13.39
N GLY A 88 -10.16 1.48 13.32
CA GLY A 88 -10.70 2.37 14.35
C GLY A 88 -10.08 3.76 14.36
N VAL A 89 -9.16 4.08 13.45
CA VAL A 89 -8.43 5.35 13.38
C VAL A 89 -8.63 5.97 12.00
N PRO A 90 -9.13 7.22 11.89
CA PRO A 90 -9.25 7.89 10.61
C PRO A 90 -7.86 8.29 10.09
N ASP A 91 -7.29 7.47 9.20
CA ASP A 91 -6.02 7.70 8.52
C ASP A 91 -6.23 8.46 7.20
N CYS A 92 -7.38 8.29 6.53
CA CYS A 92 -7.76 9.17 5.41
C CYS A 92 -8.26 10.53 5.91
N LYS A 93 -7.99 11.59 5.14
CA LYS A 93 -8.48 12.97 5.46
C LYS A 93 -10.00 13.06 5.62
N THR A 94 -10.72 12.21 4.91
CA THR A 94 -12.18 12.11 4.92
C THR A 94 -12.69 11.07 5.93
N GLY A 95 -11.80 10.30 6.56
CA GLY A 95 -12.15 9.14 7.39
C GLY A 95 -12.83 8.01 6.61
N ILE A 96 -12.72 8.00 5.27
CA ILE A 96 -13.42 7.03 4.41
C ILE A 96 -12.87 5.60 4.54
N ASP A 97 -11.67 5.47 5.07
CA ASP A 97 -11.07 4.21 5.47
C ASP A 97 -11.81 3.52 6.60
N GLU A 98 -12.52 4.29 7.43
CA GLU A 98 -13.28 3.82 8.60
C GLU A 98 -14.79 3.78 8.35
N VAL A 99 -15.24 3.82 7.09
CA VAL A 99 -16.67 3.69 6.75
C VAL A 99 -16.97 2.41 5.97
N ASN A 100 -18.16 1.85 6.18
CA ASN A 100 -18.66 0.67 5.48
C ASN A 100 -17.74 -0.55 5.64
N CYS A 101 -17.30 -0.78 6.87
CA CYS A 101 -16.46 -1.90 7.27
C CYS A 101 -17.28 -3.20 7.40
N THR A 102 -17.96 -3.60 6.31
CA THR A 102 -18.88 -4.75 6.33
C THR A 102 -18.15 -6.11 6.40
N THR A 103 -16.85 -6.13 6.08
CA THR A 103 -16.04 -7.35 6.06
C THR A 103 -14.65 -7.04 6.61
N CYS A 104 -14.44 -7.31 7.90
CA CYS A 104 -13.12 -7.28 8.51
C CYS A 104 -12.20 -8.30 7.83
N ASN A 105 -10.89 -8.03 7.81
CA ASN A 105 -9.91 -8.99 7.35
C ASN A 105 -9.97 -10.27 8.23
N LYS A 106 -9.50 -11.41 7.73
CA LYS A 106 -9.41 -12.67 8.50
C LYS A 106 -8.57 -12.58 9.79
N TYR A 107 -7.82 -11.49 9.96
CA TYR A 107 -6.99 -11.20 11.15
C TYR A 107 -7.58 -10.11 12.05
N GLN A 108 -8.81 -9.68 11.76
CA GLN A 108 -9.51 -8.64 12.49
C GLN A 108 -10.83 -9.18 13.05
N PHE A 109 -11.23 -8.68 14.21
CA PHE A 109 -12.50 -8.96 14.84
C PHE A 109 -13.51 -7.85 14.49
N PRO A 110 -14.70 -8.20 13.97
CA PRO A 110 -15.77 -7.23 13.75
C PRO A 110 -16.40 -6.85 15.08
N CYS A 111 -16.40 -5.55 15.37
CA CYS A 111 -17.25 -5.02 16.44
C CYS A 111 -18.73 -5.26 16.07
N GLU A 112 -19.60 -5.39 17.07
CA GLU A 112 -21.05 -5.51 16.84
C GLU A 112 -21.61 -4.21 16.21
N SER A 113 -20.96 -3.07 16.49
CA SER A 113 -21.02 -1.86 15.68
C SER A 113 -20.46 -2.12 14.27
N LYS A 114 -21.32 -2.04 13.26
CA LYS A 114 -21.06 -2.43 11.85
C LYS A 114 -19.99 -1.62 11.10
N ASP A 115 -19.37 -0.65 11.76
CA ASP A 115 -18.43 0.29 11.15
C ASP A 115 -17.02 0.21 11.76
N SER A 116 -16.74 -0.74 12.66
CA SER A 116 -15.40 -0.88 13.25
C SER A 116 -14.89 -2.33 13.24
N CYS A 117 -13.60 -2.47 12.98
CA CYS A 117 -12.86 -3.72 13.08
C CYS A 117 -11.62 -3.47 13.93
N ILE A 118 -11.37 -4.34 14.90
CA ILE A 118 -10.16 -4.30 15.71
C ILE A 118 -9.23 -5.46 15.33
N PRO A 119 -7.93 -5.40 15.62
CA PRO A 119 -7.06 -6.57 15.57
C PRO A 119 -7.63 -7.72 16.39
N MET A 120 -7.53 -8.96 15.90
CA MET A 120 -7.93 -10.15 16.67
C MET A 120 -7.21 -10.27 18.02
N GLU A 121 -6.03 -9.65 18.15
CA GLU A 121 -5.20 -9.60 19.35
C GLU A 121 -5.82 -8.77 20.48
N TRP A 122 -6.72 -7.85 20.13
CA TRP A 122 -7.39 -6.93 21.06
C TRP A 122 -8.71 -7.49 21.57
N ARG A 123 -9.20 -8.60 20.99
CA ARG A 123 -10.38 -9.27 21.50
C ARG A 123 -10.07 -9.95 22.84
N CYS A 124 -10.83 -9.61 23.89
CA CYS A 124 -10.66 -10.14 25.24
C CYS A 124 -9.31 -9.77 25.86
N ASP A 125 -8.78 -8.59 25.57
CA ASP A 125 -7.49 -8.12 26.11
C ASP A 125 -7.64 -7.34 27.43
N GLY A 126 -8.88 -7.10 27.87
CA GLY A 126 -9.24 -6.35 29.06
C GLY A 126 -9.49 -4.86 28.83
N ASN A 127 -9.34 -4.36 27.60
CA ASN A 127 -9.67 -3.00 27.20
C ASN A 127 -10.86 -3.02 26.24
N ALA A 128 -11.72 -2.01 26.33
CA ALA A 128 -12.79 -1.82 25.36
C ALA A 128 -12.23 -1.05 24.16
N ASP A 129 -11.87 -1.78 23.11
CA ASP A 129 -11.35 -1.21 21.86
C ASP A 129 -12.46 -0.99 20.83
N CYS A 130 -13.55 -1.76 20.90
CA CYS A 130 -14.76 -1.41 20.16
C CYS A 130 -15.51 -0.26 20.84
N GLU A 131 -16.14 0.62 20.04
CA GLU A 131 -16.95 1.75 20.58
C GLU A 131 -18.12 1.25 21.44
N ASP A 132 -18.65 0.07 21.13
CA ASP A 132 -19.71 -0.60 21.86
C ASP A 132 -19.18 -1.59 22.93
N GLY A 133 -17.86 -1.75 23.05
CA GLY A 133 -17.19 -2.70 23.95
C GLY A 133 -17.48 -4.17 23.62
N SER A 134 -17.97 -4.48 22.41
CA SER A 134 -18.39 -5.83 22.01
C SER A 134 -17.25 -6.86 21.96
N ASP A 135 -16.02 -6.39 21.83
CA ASP A 135 -14.78 -7.16 21.89
C ASP A 135 -14.52 -7.81 23.25
N GLU A 136 -15.01 -7.20 24.32
CA GLU A 136 -14.88 -7.70 25.70
C GLU A 136 -16.10 -8.51 26.17
N ILE A 137 -17.08 -8.72 25.29
CA ILE A 137 -18.30 -9.49 25.58
C ILE A 137 -18.12 -10.94 25.16
N SER A 138 -18.64 -11.86 25.97
CA SER A 138 -18.57 -13.31 25.73
C SER A 138 -17.13 -13.86 25.62
N CYS A 139 -16.18 -13.20 26.28
CA CYS A 139 -14.90 -13.79 26.61
C CYS A 139 -15.17 -14.88 27.64
N HIS A 140 -15.05 -16.15 27.22
CA HIS A 140 -14.96 -17.24 28.18
C HIS A 140 -13.68 -17.00 28.97
N GLN A 141 -13.82 -16.40 30.15
CA GLN A 141 -12.74 -16.28 31.11
C GLN A 141 -12.32 -17.69 31.48
N GLU A 142 -11.32 -18.22 30.80
CA GLU A 142 -10.38 -19.13 31.44
C GLU A 142 -9.41 -18.23 32.22
N GLU A 143 -9.93 -17.64 33.29
CA GLU A 143 -9.12 -17.38 34.48
C GLU A 143 -8.59 -18.75 34.94
N GLU A 144 -7.38 -19.14 34.50
CA GLU A 144 -6.61 -20.15 35.20
C GLU A 144 -5.15 -19.70 35.37
N MET A 145 -4.96 -19.05 36.54
CA MET A 145 -3.93 -19.30 37.56
C MET A 145 -2.51 -18.72 37.37
#